data_AF-A0A2P8F6H2-F1
#
_entry.id   AF-A0A2P8F6H2-F1
#
_cell.length_a   1.000
_cell.length_b   1.000
_cell.length_c   1.000
_cell.angle_alpha   90.00
_cell.angle_beta   90.00
_cell.angle_gamma   90.00
#
_symmetry.space_group_name_H-M   'P 1'
#
loop_
_entity.id
_entity.type
_entity.pdbx_description
1 polymer ?
#
loop_
_entity_poly.entity_id
_entity_poly.type
_entity_poly.pdbx_seq_one_letter_code
_entity_poly.pdbx_strand_id
1 'polypeptide(L)'
;MVHDDRDELDDIIRLRMAVGLLGEKDHGNWWPSLWFTSNAVAFLTPVYETRTDAARYHGLVETARLVHDSRIGVGQAFHLFRLPETLERRLHDVVVNDDATSKAGGIPQKGDAEALLSEIAETVDASAGPIRVGSAAELDTSSWIKVLAGHYLSAFRSSQQTFPYFTVSA
;
A
#
# COMPACT_ATOMS: atom_id res chain seq x y z
N MET A 1 -12.96 -16.83 -12.81
CA MET A 1 -12.01 -17.44 -11.86
C MET A 1 -12.42 -16.91 -10.49
N VAL A 2 -12.72 -17.78 -9.53
CA VAL A 2 -12.99 -17.32 -8.16
C VAL A 2 -11.62 -16.92 -7.61
N HIS A 3 -11.38 -15.62 -7.44
CA HIS A 3 -10.20 -15.13 -6.73
C HIS A 3 -10.40 -15.53 -5.27
N ASP A 4 -9.47 -16.28 -4.68
CA ASP A 4 -9.59 -16.70 -3.28
C ASP A 4 -9.46 -15.48 -2.37
N ASP A 5 -10.16 -15.50 -1.23
CA ASP A 5 -10.10 -14.44 -0.21
C ASP A 5 -8.66 -14.21 0.28
N ARG A 6 -7.80 -15.23 0.16
CA ARG A 6 -6.38 -15.14 0.47
C ARG A 6 -5.58 -14.41 -0.61
N ASP A 7 -5.86 -14.69 -1.87
CA ASP A 7 -5.16 -14.06 -3.00
C ASP A 7 -5.38 -12.55 -3.00
N GLU A 8 -6.60 -12.10 -2.67
CA GLU A 8 -6.90 -10.67 -2.51
C GLU A 8 -6.06 -10.00 -1.41
N LEU A 9 -5.95 -10.63 -0.24
CA LEU A 9 -5.18 -10.06 0.87
C LEU A 9 -3.70 -9.95 0.51
N ASP A 10 -3.15 -10.97 -0.15
CA ASP A 10 -1.77 -10.97 -0.62
C ASP A 10 -1.55 -9.88 -1.68
N ASP A 11 -2.49 -9.67 -2.61
CA ASP A 11 -2.44 -8.59 -3.59
C ASP A 11 -2.45 -7.19 -2.93
N ILE A 12 -3.27 -6.99 -1.89
CA ILE A 12 -3.29 -5.73 -1.13
C ILE A 12 -1.96 -5.50 -0.40
N ILE A 13 -1.39 -6.54 0.21
CA ILE A 13 -0.09 -6.46 0.89
C ILE A 13 1.00 -6.07 -0.11
N ARG A 14 1.03 -6.73 -1.28
CA ARG A 14 2.00 -6.43 -2.35
C ARG A 14 1.83 -5.00 -2.86
N LEU A 15 0.60 -4.54 -3.08
CA LEU A 15 0.32 -3.16 -3.48
C LEU A 15 0.79 -2.16 -2.41
N ARG A 16 0.47 -2.39 -1.12
CA ARG A 16 0.95 -1.56 0.00
C ARG A 16 2.47 -1.50 0.05
N MET A 17 3.15 -2.63 -0.10
CA MET A 17 4.61 -2.68 -0.10
C MET A 17 5.21 -1.95 -1.29
N ALA A 18 4.65 -2.09 -2.50
CA ALA A 18 5.17 -1.44 -3.70
C ALA A 18 5.03 0.08 -3.63
N VAL A 19 3.82 0.55 -3.38
CA VAL A 19 3.52 1.99 -3.22
C VAL A 19 4.30 2.54 -2.03
N GLY A 20 4.36 1.77 -0.95
CA GLY A 20 5.07 2.08 0.27
C GLY A 20 6.56 2.31 0.08
N LEU A 21 7.23 1.39 -0.63
CA LEU A 21 8.62 1.52 -1.00
C LEU A 21 8.81 2.76 -1.88
N LEU A 22 8.04 2.87 -2.97
CA LEU A 22 8.21 3.95 -3.94
C LEU A 22 7.98 5.35 -3.37
N GLY A 23 7.15 5.49 -2.34
CA GLY A 23 6.95 6.77 -1.67
C GLY A 23 7.96 7.10 -0.56
N GLU A 24 8.88 6.20 -0.20
CA GLU A 24 9.93 6.47 0.80
C GLU A 24 10.85 7.62 0.38
N LYS A 25 11.58 8.16 1.37
CA LYS A 25 12.45 9.34 1.22
C LYS A 25 13.46 9.20 0.08
N ASP A 26 14.04 8.02 -0.09
CA ASP A 26 15.09 7.77 -1.09
C ASP A 26 14.53 7.52 -2.51
N HIS A 27 13.21 7.55 -2.68
CA HIS A 27 12.53 7.31 -3.95
C HIS A 27 11.64 8.51 -4.32
N GLY A 28 10.32 8.39 -4.20
CA GLY A 28 9.38 9.46 -4.51
C GLY A 28 9.38 10.59 -3.47
N ASN A 29 9.89 10.32 -2.25
CA ASN A 29 9.91 11.27 -1.14
C ASN A 29 8.50 11.82 -0.80
N TRP A 30 7.52 10.91 -0.73
CA TRP A 30 6.15 11.25 -0.34
C TRP A 30 5.98 11.24 1.18
N TRP A 31 6.74 10.39 1.86
CA TRP A 31 6.82 10.35 3.33
C TRP A 31 8.27 10.20 3.80
N PRO A 32 8.60 10.74 4.99
CA PRO A 32 9.97 10.76 5.51
C PRO A 32 10.33 9.46 6.24
N SER A 33 10.23 8.30 5.57
CA SER A 33 10.65 7.01 6.12
C SER A 33 11.67 6.26 5.27
N LEU A 34 12.25 5.22 5.88
CA LEU A 34 13.31 4.35 5.34
C LEU A 34 13.11 2.89 5.78
N TRP A 35 11.87 2.43 5.91
CA TRP A 35 11.48 1.09 6.37
C TRP A 35 12.05 -0.03 5.50
N PHE A 36 12.32 0.23 4.21
CA PHE A 36 12.85 -0.78 3.29
C PHE A 36 14.37 -0.85 3.23
N THR A 37 15.08 -0.03 4.01
CA THR A 37 16.56 -0.01 4.03
C THR A 37 17.16 -1.09 4.92
N SER A 38 18.44 -1.40 4.69
CA SER A 38 19.24 -2.28 5.57
C SER A 38 19.37 -1.72 6.99
N ASN A 39 19.34 -0.39 7.15
CA ASN A 39 19.37 0.26 8.46
C ASN A 39 18.12 -0.06 9.28
N ALA A 40 16.94 -0.05 8.67
CA ALA A 40 15.71 -0.45 9.34
C ALA A 40 15.76 -1.91 9.81
N VAL A 41 16.29 -2.81 8.98
CA VAL A 41 16.50 -4.22 9.37
C VAL A 41 17.46 -4.33 10.56
N ALA A 42 18.62 -3.69 10.49
CA ALA A 42 19.62 -3.72 11.56
C ALA A 42 19.10 -3.17 12.90
N PHE A 43 18.25 -2.13 12.84
CA PHE A 43 17.64 -1.53 14.02
C PHE A 43 16.52 -2.38 14.64
N LEU A 44 15.68 -3.02 13.81
CA LEU A 44 14.50 -3.74 14.27
C LEU A 44 14.79 -5.20 14.64
N THR A 45 15.75 -5.84 13.96
CA THR A 45 16.08 -7.26 14.19
C THR A 45 16.37 -7.61 15.65
N PRO A 46 17.08 -6.78 16.44
CA PRO A 46 17.33 -7.08 17.85
C PRO A 46 16.07 -7.13 18.74
N VAL A 47 14.98 -6.49 18.32
CA VAL A 47 13.72 -6.41 19.09
C VAL A 47 12.68 -7.39 18.54
N TYR A 48 12.59 -7.49 17.23
CA TYR A 48 11.52 -8.23 16.55
C TYR A 48 11.96 -9.58 15.99
N GLU A 49 13.26 -9.84 15.88
CA GLU A 49 13.83 -11.10 15.38
C GLU A 49 13.16 -11.55 14.06
N THR A 50 12.50 -12.71 14.07
CA THR A 50 11.77 -13.28 12.93
C THR A 50 10.55 -12.45 12.49
N ARG A 51 10.09 -11.50 13.32
CA ARG A 51 8.95 -10.60 13.05
C ARG A 51 9.37 -9.26 12.44
N THR A 52 10.63 -9.10 12.08
CA THR A 52 11.17 -7.84 11.55
C THR A 52 10.40 -7.35 10.32
N ASP A 53 10.00 -8.24 9.42
CA ASP A 53 9.27 -7.84 8.20
C ASP A 53 7.83 -7.38 8.49
N ALA A 54 7.14 -8.03 9.43
CA ALA A 54 5.84 -7.57 9.91
C ALA A 54 5.94 -6.18 10.57
N ALA A 55 6.97 -5.95 11.38
CA ALA A 55 7.21 -4.65 12.01
C ALA A 55 7.48 -3.55 10.97
N ARG A 56 8.29 -3.84 9.93
CA ARG A 56 8.57 -2.92 8.83
C ARG A 56 7.32 -2.61 8.01
N TYR A 57 6.52 -3.64 7.69
CA TYR A 57 5.24 -3.47 7.00
C TYR A 57 4.29 -2.55 7.79
N HIS A 58 4.13 -2.78 9.09
CA HIS A 58 3.26 -1.93 9.91
C HIS A 58 3.79 -0.50 10.03
N GLY A 59 5.10 -0.32 10.21
CA GLY A 59 5.74 1.00 10.21
C GLY A 59 5.50 1.76 8.90
N LEU A 60 5.64 1.06 7.76
CA LEU A 60 5.33 1.60 6.44
C LEU A 60 3.87 2.05 6.36
N VAL A 61 2.94 1.13 6.63
CA VAL A 61 1.49 1.40 6.50
C VAL A 61 1.11 2.60 7.34
N GLU A 62 1.58 2.66 8.58
CA GLU A 62 1.30 3.78 9.49
C GLU A 62 1.87 5.11 8.96
N THR A 63 3.11 5.11 8.47
CA THR A 63 3.76 6.32 7.94
C THR A 63 3.00 6.84 6.71
N ALA A 64 2.68 5.95 5.77
CA ALA A 64 1.94 6.30 4.57
C ALA A 64 0.51 6.75 4.92
N ARG A 65 -0.14 6.09 5.90
CA ARG A 65 -1.47 6.45 6.39
C ARG A 65 -1.50 7.88 6.93
N LEU A 66 -0.54 8.29 7.76
CA LEU A 66 -0.49 9.65 8.31
C LEU A 66 -0.41 10.72 7.21
N VAL A 67 0.38 10.48 6.15
CA VAL A 67 0.45 11.40 5.02
C VAL A 67 -0.87 11.42 4.24
N HIS A 68 -1.45 10.26 3.93
CA HIS A 68 -2.73 10.20 3.22
C HIS A 68 -3.85 10.88 4.00
N ASP A 69 -3.97 10.60 5.30
CA ASP A 69 -4.94 11.22 6.20
C ASP A 69 -4.81 12.76 6.21
N SER A 70 -3.58 13.28 6.20
CA SER A 70 -3.34 14.73 6.17
C SER A 70 -3.80 15.41 4.88
N ARG A 71 -3.89 14.66 3.78
CA ARG A 71 -4.25 15.17 2.45
C ARG A 71 -5.73 14.94 2.11
N ILE A 72 -6.29 13.81 2.55
CA ILE A 72 -7.66 13.39 2.23
C ILE A 72 -8.65 13.77 3.36
N GLY A 73 -8.20 13.71 4.61
CA GLY A 73 -9.06 13.74 5.79
C GLY A 73 -9.43 12.34 6.30
N VAL A 74 -9.92 12.28 7.55
CA VAL A 74 -10.23 11.02 8.25
C VAL A 74 -11.73 10.86 8.45
N GLY A 75 -12.23 9.63 8.33
CA GLY A 75 -13.56 9.23 8.81
C GLY A 75 -14.68 9.20 7.76
N GLN A 76 -14.48 9.79 6.58
CA GLN A 76 -15.44 9.74 5.45
C GLN A 76 -14.80 9.25 4.14
N ALA A 77 -13.56 8.77 4.22
CA ALA A 77 -12.81 8.25 3.08
C ALA A 77 -11.99 7.02 3.47
N PHE A 78 -11.83 6.12 2.51
CA PHE A 78 -10.90 5.00 2.56
C PHE A 78 -9.81 5.19 1.50
N HIS A 79 -8.60 4.74 1.79
CA HIS A 79 -7.48 4.73 0.86
C HIS A 79 -6.61 3.49 1.13
N LEU A 80 -5.60 3.25 0.29
CA LEU A 80 -4.79 2.01 0.35
C LEU A 80 -4.28 1.68 1.76
N PHE A 81 -3.85 2.69 2.52
CA PHE A 81 -3.33 2.58 3.89
C PHE A 81 -4.36 2.82 5.02
N ARG A 82 -5.64 2.93 4.67
CA ARG A 82 -6.79 2.99 5.60
C ARG A 82 -8.01 2.39 4.90
N LEU A 83 -8.12 1.08 4.98
CA LEU A 83 -9.23 0.30 4.46
C LEU A 83 -10.32 0.13 5.54
N PRO A 84 -11.50 -0.40 5.20
CA PRO A 84 -12.52 -0.77 6.18
C PRO A 84 -11.94 -1.67 7.27
N GLU A 85 -12.40 -1.51 8.50
CA GLU A 85 -11.87 -2.21 9.70
C GLU A 85 -11.84 -3.73 9.52
N THR A 86 -12.87 -4.30 8.89
CA THR A 86 -12.96 -5.74 8.60
C THR A 86 -11.79 -6.22 7.73
N LEU A 87 -11.40 -5.42 6.73
CA LEU A 87 -10.29 -5.74 5.83
C LEU A 87 -8.93 -5.49 6.51
N GLU A 88 -8.78 -4.41 7.28
CA GLU A 88 -7.55 -4.16 8.05
C GLU A 88 -7.25 -5.26 9.06
N ARG A 89 -8.27 -5.79 9.74
CA ARG A 89 -8.12 -6.91 10.67
C ARG A 89 -7.66 -8.18 9.96
N ARG A 90 -8.27 -8.52 8.81
CA ARG A 90 -7.84 -9.66 7.99
C ARG A 90 -6.39 -9.53 7.52
N LEU A 91 -6.00 -8.33 7.06
CA LEU A 91 -4.63 -8.04 6.64
C LEU A 91 -3.64 -8.18 7.80
N HIS A 92 -3.98 -7.67 8.99
CA HIS A 92 -3.17 -7.83 10.19
C HIS A 92 -2.97 -9.30 10.56
N ASP A 93 -4.05 -10.07 10.61
CA ASP A 93 -4.00 -11.49 10.96
C ASP A 93 -3.09 -12.27 10.01
N VAL A 94 -3.18 -12.01 8.71
CA VAL A 94 -2.36 -12.67 7.68
C VAL A 94 -0.88 -12.24 7.74
N VAL A 95 -0.59 -10.97 8.01
CA VAL A 95 0.79 -10.48 8.17
C VAL A 95 1.44 -11.05 9.44
N VAL A 96 0.72 -11.06 10.56
CA VAL A 96 1.28 -11.47 11.86
C VAL A 96 1.29 -12.98 12.02
N ASN A 97 0.26 -13.71 11.59
CA ASN A 97 0.18 -15.15 11.88
C ASN A 97 0.81 -16.02 10.79
N ASP A 98 0.80 -15.56 9.53
CA ASP A 98 1.14 -16.42 8.40
C ASP A 98 2.42 -16.03 7.66
N ASP A 99 3.16 -15.04 8.17
CA ASP A 99 4.38 -14.51 7.54
C ASP A 99 4.16 -14.08 6.08
N ALA A 100 2.98 -13.50 5.82
CA ALA A 100 2.55 -13.17 4.48
C ALA A 100 3.45 -12.13 3.79
N THR A 101 4.12 -11.27 4.55
CA THR A 101 5.12 -10.33 4.00
C THR A 101 6.26 -11.06 3.28
N SER A 102 6.70 -12.19 3.82
CA SER A 102 7.79 -12.97 3.26
C SER A 102 7.28 -13.91 2.15
N LYS A 103 6.03 -14.38 2.24
CA LYS A 103 5.38 -15.20 1.18
C LYS A 103 4.93 -14.41 -0.04
N ALA A 104 4.59 -13.13 0.11
CA ALA A 104 4.17 -12.23 -0.96
C ALA A 104 5.26 -11.94 -2.02
N GLY A 105 6.44 -12.55 -1.88
CA GLY A 105 7.52 -12.52 -2.87
C GLY A 105 8.53 -11.40 -2.66
N GLY A 106 8.38 -10.59 -1.61
CA GLY A 106 9.26 -9.46 -1.31
C GLY A 106 9.24 -8.37 -2.39
N ILE A 107 9.36 -7.11 -1.98
CA ILE A 107 9.60 -6.00 -2.91
C ILE A 107 10.90 -5.34 -2.45
N PRO A 108 12.05 -5.94 -2.79
CA PRO A 108 13.32 -5.53 -2.20
C PRO A 108 13.87 -4.25 -2.84
N GLN A 109 13.50 -3.96 -4.09
CA GLN A 109 14.05 -2.83 -4.84
C GLN A 109 12.96 -2.03 -5.56
N LYS A 110 13.28 -0.77 -5.84
CA LYS A 110 12.43 0.16 -6.62
C LYS A 110 11.94 -0.46 -7.93
N GLY A 111 12.81 -1.14 -8.68
CA GLY A 111 12.47 -1.75 -9.97
C GLY A 111 11.40 -2.84 -9.84
N ASP A 112 11.45 -3.64 -8.77
CA ASP A 112 10.45 -4.69 -8.52
C ASP A 112 9.08 -4.09 -8.19
N ALA A 113 9.06 -2.99 -7.43
CA ALA A 113 7.83 -2.26 -7.13
C ALA A 113 7.20 -1.67 -8.41
N GLU A 114 8.01 -1.04 -9.26
CA GLU A 114 7.55 -0.49 -10.54
C GLU A 114 7.06 -1.58 -11.49
N ALA A 115 7.73 -2.73 -11.52
CA ALA A 115 7.33 -3.89 -12.31
C ALA A 115 5.98 -4.45 -11.84
N LEU A 116 5.81 -4.67 -10.53
CA LEU A 116 4.55 -5.12 -9.95
C LEU A 116 3.41 -4.14 -10.30
N LEU A 117 3.61 -2.85 -10.05
CA LEU A 117 2.61 -1.85 -10.39
C LEU A 117 2.27 -1.87 -11.88
N SER A 118 3.27 -2.03 -12.76
CA SER A 118 3.05 -2.12 -14.21
C SER A 118 2.30 -3.37 -14.64
N GLU A 119 2.44 -4.48 -13.92
CA GLU A 119 1.74 -5.74 -14.17
C GLU A 119 0.25 -5.65 -13.83
N ILE A 120 -0.07 -5.05 -12.69
CA ILE A 120 -1.45 -5.06 -12.15
C ILE A 120 -2.25 -3.79 -12.47
N ALA A 121 -1.58 -2.70 -12.86
CA ALA A 121 -2.22 -1.40 -13.11
C ALA A 121 -3.24 -1.44 -14.25
N GLU A 122 -4.37 -0.79 -14.02
CA GLU A 122 -5.21 -0.28 -15.10
C GLU A 122 -4.64 1.05 -15.63
N THR A 123 -4.77 1.29 -16.93
CA THR A 123 -4.34 2.57 -17.52
C THR A 123 -5.26 3.68 -17.06
N VAL A 124 -4.72 4.62 -16.29
CA VAL A 124 -5.44 5.80 -15.80
C VAL A 124 -4.55 7.04 -15.90
N ASP A 125 -5.16 8.20 -16.08
CA ASP A 125 -4.47 9.48 -15.97
C ASP A 125 -4.51 9.94 -14.51
N ALA A 126 -3.36 9.94 -13.83
CA ALA A 126 -3.26 10.52 -12.50
C ALA A 126 -3.06 12.04 -12.54
N SER A 127 -3.59 12.71 -11.53
CA SER A 127 -3.38 14.14 -11.26
C SER A 127 -2.79 14.34 -9.86
N ALA A 128 -2.19 15.51 -9.63
CA ALA A 128 -1.64 15.84 -8.33
C ALA A 128 -2.74 16.08 -7.28
N GLY A 129 -2.53 15.54 -6.08
CA GLY A 129 -3.41 15.70 -4.92
C GLY A 129 -4.38 14.53 -4.69
N PRO A 130 -5.39 14.73 -3.82
CA PRO A 130 -6.42 13.74 -3.55
C PRO A 130 -7.30 13.50 -4.78
N ILE A 131 -7.51 12.24 -5.14
CA ILE A 131 -8.40 11.85 -6.25
C ILE A 131 -9.46 10.88 -5.74
N ARG A 132 -10.74 11.23 -5.93
CA ARG A 132 -11.82 10.28 -5.70
C ARG A 132 -11.82 9.25 -6.83
N VAL A 133 -11.54 8.00 -6.49
CA VAL A 133 -11.58 6.88 -7.44
C VAL A 133 -12.93 6.17 -7.45
N GLY A 134 -13.73 6.34 -6.39
CA GLY A 134 -15.05 5.74 -6.32
C GLY A 134 -15.71 5.84 -4.95
N SER A 135 -16.62 4.90 -4.69
CA SER A 135 -17.33 4.75 -3.41
C SER A 135 -16.86 3.52 -2.62
N ALA A 136 -17.15 3.48 -1.32
CA ALA A 136 -16.79 2.35 -0.47
C ALA A 136 -17.38 1.00 -0.95
N ALA A 137 -18.49 1.02 -1.70
CA ALA A 137 -19.09 -0.20 -2.28
C ALA A 137 -18.18 -0.90 -3.30
N GLU A 138 -17.26 -0.17 -3.92
CA GLU A 138 -16.29 -0.76 -4.85
C GLU A 138 -15.22 -1.59 -4.12
N LEU A 139 -15.02 -1.35 -2.81
CA LEU A 139 -14.07 -2.13 -2.00
C LEU A 139 -14.51 -3.56 -1.77
N ASP A 140 -15.81 -3.86 -1.95
CA ASP A 140 -16.34 -5.22 -1.94
C ASP A 140 -15.98 -6.00 -3.21
N THR A 141 -15.36 -5.34 -4.20
CA THR A 141 -14.91 -5.97 -5.46
C THR A 141 -13.40 -5.83 -5.62
N SER A 142 -12.64 -6.90 -5.85
CA SER A 142 -11.17 -6.82 -5.90
C SER A 142 -10.61 -6.00 -7.10
N SER A 143 -11.46 -5.43 -7.96
CA SER A 143 -11.02 -4.60 -9.10
C SER A 143 -10.40 -3.26 -8.69
N TRP A 144 -10.71 -2.75 -7.50
CA TRP A 144 -10.17 -1.48 -7.01
C TRP A 144 -8.64 -1.49 -6.90
N ILE A 145 -8.03 -2.66 -6.66
CA ILE A 145 -6.58 -2.84 -6.55
C ILE A 145 -5.88 -2.35 -7.83
N LYS A 146 -6.43 -2.71 -9.00
CA LYS A 146 -5.86 -2.34 -10.31
C LYS A 146 -5.99 -0.85 -10.60
N VAL A 147 -7.11 -0.26 -10.21
CA VAL A 147 -7.37 1.18 -10.34
C VAL A 147 -6.37 1.97 -9.49
N LEU A 148 -6.18 1.60 -8.22
CA LEU A 148 -5.19 2.25 -7.35
C LEU A 148 -3.77 2.09 -7.89
N ALA A 149 -3.40 0.87 -8.32
CA ALA A 149 -2.10 0.61 -8.91
C ALA A 149 -1.83 1.50 -10.13
N GLY A 150 -2.83 1.69 -10.99
CA GLY A 150 -2.77 2.63 -12.12
C GLY A 150 -2.46 4.06 -11.68
N HIS A 151 -3.20 4.57 -10.70
CA HIS A 151 -2.99 5.94 -10.22
C HIS A 151 -1.60 6.13 -9.61
N TYR A 152 -1.16 5.21 -8.75
CA TYR A 152 0.18 5.29 -8.16
C TYR A 152 1.28 5.14 -9.21
N LEU A 153 1.15 4.22 -10.16
CA LEU A 153 2.13 4.03 -11.23
C LEU A 153 2.29 5.31 -12.07
N SER A 154 1.17 5.89 -12.51
CA SER A 154 1.18 7.15 -13.26
C SER A 154 1.80 8.28 -12.43
N ALA A 155 1.43 8.39 -11.15
CA ALA A 155 1.93 9.41 -10.25
C ALA A 155 3.46 9.32 -10.04
N PHE A 156 3.99 8.13 -9.79
CA PHE A 156 5.44 7.92 -9.64
C PHE A 156 6.19 8.21 -10.94
N ARG A 157 5.68 7.77 -12.10
CA ARG A 157 6.29 8.07 -13.42
C ARG A 157 6.31 9.56 -13.73
N SER A 158 5.28 10.28 -13.31
CA SER A 158 5.16 11.73 -13.52
C SER A 158 5.78 12.57 -12.40
N SER A 159 6.40 11.96 -11.39
CA SER A 159 6.92 12.65 -10.19
C SER A 159 5.87 13.54 -9.50
N GLN A 160 4.61 13.11 -9.45
CA GLN A 160 3.52 13.84 -8.80
C GLN A 160 3.02 13.06 -7.59
N GLN A 161 2.61 13.76 -6.53
CA GLN A 161 1.96 13.12 -5.38
C GLN A 161 0.47 12.98 -5.64
N THR A 162 -0.01 11.74 -5.69
CA THR A 162 -1.43 11.43 -5.89
C THR A 162 -1.92 10.60 -4.71
N PHE A 163 -3.11 10.92 -4.19
CA PHE A 163 -3.70 10.25 -3.03
C PHE A 163 -5.09 9.75 -3.40
N PRO A 164 -5.20 8.59 -4.08
CA PRO A 164 -6.50 8.09 -4.51
C PRO A 164 -7.30 7.55 -3.31
N TYR A 165 -8.60 7.82 -3.29
CA TYR A 165 -9.48 7.46 -2.18
C TYR A 165 -10.92 7.16 -2.62
N PHE A 166 -11.63 6.40 -1.77
CA PHE A 166 -13.04 6.06 -1.91
C PHE A 166 -13.85 6.85 -0.88
N THR A 167 -15.04 7.33 -1.25
CA THR A 167 -15.94 8.00 -0.31
C THR A 167 -16.88 7.02 0.38
N VAL A 168 -17.12 7.22 1.68
CA VAL A 168 -18.10 6.42 2.46
C VAL A 168 -19.55 6.78 2.08
N SER A 169 -19.75 7.98 1.56
CA SER A 169 -21.05 8.50 1.11
C SER A 169 -21.15 8.47 -0.42
N ALA A 170 -22.32 8.10 -0.93
CA ALA A 170 -22.73 8.36 -2.31
C ALA A 170 -23.25 9.80 -2.44
#